data_AF-A0A918QQR3-F1
#
_entry.id   AF-A0A918QQR3-F1
#
_cell.length_a   1.000
_cell.length_b   1.000
_cell.length_c   1.000
_cell.angle_alpha   90.00
_cell.angle_beta   90.00
_cell.angle_gamma   90.00
#
_symmetry.space_group_name_H-M   'P 1'
#
loop_
_entity.id
_entity.type
_entity.pdbx_description
1 polymer ?
#
loop_
_entity_poly.entity_id
_entity_poly.type
_entity_poly.pdbx_seq_one_letter_code
_entity_poly.pdbx_strand_id
1 'polypeptide(L)' 'MNTEDARCRPSSELHWFKSSYSSGAGGECVEVAVTAAGVHVRDSKRVAQGGPVLKVGSAAWIALLEAV' A
#
# COMPACT_ATOMS: atom_id res chain seq x y z
N MET A 1 2.60 -22.23 31.83
CA MET A 1 3.18 -22.37 30.47
C MET A 1 2.08 -22.03 29.49
N ASN A 2 2.02 -20.78 29.05
CA ASN A 2 0.86 -20.26 28.32
C ASN A 2 1.02 -20.53 26.82
N THR A 3 -0.01 -21.15 26.28
CA THR A 3 -0.22 -21.54 24.88
C THR A 3 -0.10 -20.33 23.96
N GLU A 4 1.06 -20.18 23.33
CA GLU A 4 1.24 -19.45 22.08
C GLU A 4 1.19 -20.46 20.93
N ASP A 5 0.87 -19.96 19.73
CA ASP A 5 0.80 -20.67 18.44
C ASP A 5 -0.60 -21.12 17.98
N ALA A 6 -0.82 -21.01 16.66
CA ALA A 6 -2.10 -21.15 15.93
C ALA A 6 -3.06 -19.94 15.85
N ARG A 7 -2.57 -18.69 15.85
CA ARG A 7 -3.27 -17.67 15.03
C ARG A 7 -2.75 -17.79 13.61
N CYS A 8 -3.57 -18.36 12.71
CA CYS A 8 -3.39 -18.21 11.27
C CYS A 8 -3.42 -16.70 10.97
N ARG A 9 -2.24 -16.07 10.98
CA ARG A 9 -2.09 -14.64 10.75
C ARG A 9 -2.56 -14.44 9.31
N PRO A 10 -3.66 -13.71 9.03
CA PRO A 10 -3.97 -13.42 7.65
C PRO A 10 -2.74 -12.72 7.08
N SER A 11 -2.20 -13.22 5.98
CA SER A 11 -1.08 -12.61 5.25
C SER A 11 -1.49 -11.29 4.59
N SER A 12 -2.31 -10.50 5.27
CA SER A 12 -2.86 -9.22 4.86
C SER A 12 -1.95 -8.07 5.28
N GLU A 13 -0.66 -8.32 5.49
CA GLU A 13 0.32 -7.28 5.70
C GLU A 13 0.67 -6.69 4.34
N LEU A 14 0.10 -5.52 4.03
CA LEU A 14 0.42 -4.78 2.82
C LEU A 14 1.89 -4.34 2.92
N HIS A 15 2.72 -4.80 1.98
CA HIS A 15 4.11 -4.38 1.86
C HIS A 15 4.16 -3.01 1.17
N TRP A 16 4.39 -1.95 1.94
CA TRP A 16 4.42 -0.58 1.45
C TRP A 16 5.80 -0.18 0.96
N PHE A 17 5.84 0.40 -0.24
CA PHE A 17 7.02 0.95 -0.88
C PHE A 17 6.85 2.46 -1.02
N LYS A 18 7.94 3.17 -0.78
CA LYS A 18 8.01 4.62 -0.89
C LYS A 18 8.47 5.03 -2.30
N SER A 19 7.88 6.08 -2.86
CA SER A 19 8.24 6.57 -4.20
C SER A 19 9.58 7.30 -4.20
N SER A 20 10.45 7.01 -5.17
CA SER A 20 11.77 7.65 -5.32
C SER A 20 11.71 9.14 -5.69
N TYR A 21 10.61 9.59 -6.31
CA TYR A 21 10.36 11.00 -6.69
C TYR A 21 10.00 11.89 -5.51
N SER A 22 9.86 11.31 -4.33
CA SER A 22 9.37 12.00 -3.14
C SER A 22 10.51 12.49 -2.22
N SER A 23 11.74 12.43 -2.71
CA SER A 23 13.01 12.78 -2.05
C SER A 23 13.40 14.27 -2.11
N GLY A 24 12.57 15.13 -2.71
CA GLY A 24 12.75 16.60 -2.68
C GLY A 24 12.49 17.20 -1.28
N ALA A 25 13.01 18.40 -1.04
CA ALA A 25 13.12 19.12 0.24
C ALA A 25 11.83 19.39 1.08
N GLY A 26 10.75 18.64 0.85
CA GLY A 26 9.49 18.67 1.60
C GLY A 26 8.94 17.28 1.99
N GLY A 27 9.72 16.21 1.80
CA GLY A 27 9.49 14.86 2.32
C GLY A 27 8.13 14.24 1.98
N GLU A 28 8.10 13.34 1.01
CA GLU A 28 7.36 12.07 1.11
C GLU A 28 5.87 12.12 1.49
N CYS A 29 5.01 12.09 0.45
CA CYS A 29 3.54 12.05 0.59
C CYS A 29 2.88 10.82 -0.06
N VAL A 30 3.60 9.83 -0.61
CA VAL A 30 2.96 8.67 -1.29
C VAL A 30 3.68 7.35 -1.01
N GLU A 31 2.90 6.37 -0.59
CA GLU A 31 3.30 4.97 -0.43
C GLU A 31 2.38 4.06 -1.25
N VAL A 32 2.95 3.00 -1.82
CA VAL A 32 2.25 2.05 -2.68
C VAL A 32 2.46 0.63 -2.18
N ALA A 33 1.41 -0.18 -2.13
CA ALA A 33 1.50 -1.61 -1.86
C ALA A 33 0.83 -2.41 -2.97
N VAL A 34 1.56 -3.37 -3.52
CA VAL A 34 1.08 -4.25 -4.60
C VAL A 34 0.63 -5.57 -4.00
N THR A 35 -0.55 -6.02 -4.41
CA THR A 35 -1.14 -7.30 -4.00
C THR A 35 -1.68 -8.03 -5.23
N ALA A 36 -1.99 -9.32 -5.09
CA ALA A 36 -2.68 -10.07 -6.14
C ALA A 36 -4.04 -9.44 -6.56
N ALA A 37 -4.71 -8.78 -5.62
CA ALA A 37 -6.00 -8.12 -5.86
C ALA A 37 -5.87 -6.75 -6.55
N GLY A 38 -4.66 -6.17 -6.56
CA GLY A 38 -4.40 -4.86 -7.17
C GLY A 38 -3.45 -3.99 -6.35
N VAL A 39 -3.46 -2.70 -6.66
CA VAL A 39 -2.53 -1.70 -6.12
C VAL A 39 -3.23 -0.82 -5.09
N HIS A 40 -2.59 -0.65 -3.95
CA HIS A 40 -3.01 0.26 -2.89
C HIS A 40 -2.10 1.47 -2.89
N VAL A 41 -2.67 2.67 -2.83
CA VAL A 41 -1.92 3.93 -2.78
C VAL A 41 -2.42 4.73 -1.59
N ARG A 42 -1.51 5.25 -0.77
CA ARG A 42 -1.86 6.09 0.39
C ARG A 42 -0.89 7.25 0.55
N ASP A 43 -1.33 8.26 1.28
CA ASP A 43 -0.46 9.34 1.72
C ASP A 43 0.25 8.97 3.03
N SER A 44 1.60 9.01 3.01
CA SER A 44 2.45 8.67 4.16
C SER A 44 2.24 9.59 5.36
N LYS A 45 1.82 10.84 5.14
CA LYS A 45 1.60 11.82 6.22
C LYS A 45 0.26 11.63 6.92
N ARG A 46 -0.70 10.99 6.26
CA ARG A 46 -2.05 10.74 6.79
C ARG A 46 -2.23 9.38 7.45
N VAL A 47 -1.17 8.57 7.55
CA VAL A 47 -1.24 7.23 8.14
C VAL A 47 -1.66 7.28 9.61
N ALA A 48 -1.12 8.24 10.38
CA ALA A 48 -1.42 8.38 11.81
C ALA A 48 -2.89 8.72 12.10
N GLN A 49 -3.57 9.35 11.15
CA GLN A 49 -4.99 9.73 11.25
C GLN A 49 -5.92 8.71 10.58
N GLY A 50 -5.40 7.56 10.12
CA GLY A 50 -6.19 6.58 9.38
C GLY A 50 -6.67 7.09 8.03
N GLY A 51 -5.83 7.89 7.36
CA GLY A 51 -6.13 8.50 6.08
C GLY A 51 -6.59 7.49 5.00
N PRO A 52 -7.33 7.96 3.99
CA PRO A 52 -7.89 7.09 2.98
C PRO A 52 -6.81 6.37 2.17
N VAL A 53 -7.10 5.12 1.80
CA VAL A 53 -6.27 4.32 0.89
C VAL A 53 -7.03 4.15 -0.42
N LEU A 54 -6.46 4.64 -1.51
CA LEU A 54 -6.97 4.38 -2.84
C LEU A 54 -6.64 2.94 -3.22
N LYS A 55 -7.66 2.17 -3.61
CA LYS A 55 -7.50 0.79 -4.08
C LYS A 55 -7.83 0.73 -5.55
N VAL A 56 -6.88 0.28 -6.35
CA VAL A 56 -7.05 0.07 -7.79
C VAL A 56 -6.98 -1.42 -8.04
N GLY A 57 -8.07 -2.00 -8.54
CA GLY A 57 -8.09 -3.43 -8.88
C GLY A 57 -7.14 -3.75 -10.03
N SER A 58 -6.64 -4.99 -10.09
CA SER A 58 -5.62 -5.41 -11.07
C SER A 58 -6.01 -5.10 -12.52
N ALA A 59 -7.27 -5.33 -12.90
CA ALA A 59 -7.76 -5.04 -14.26
C ALA A 59 -7.71 -3.54 -14.59
N ALA A 60 -8.12 -2.67 -13.65
CA ALA A 60 -8.07 -1.22 -13.83
C ALA A 60 -6.63 -0.71 -13.86
N TRP A 61 -5.73 -1.33 -13.09
CA TRP A 61 -4.31 -1.00 -13.10
C TRP A 61 -3.64 -1.37 -14.44
N ILE A 62 -3.98 -2.53 -15.02
CA ILE A 62 -3.49 -2.93 -16.36
C ILE A 62 -4.00 -1.93 -17.42
N ALA A 63 -5.31 -1.63 -17.42
CA ALA A 63 -5.88 -0.68 -18.37
C ALA A 63 -5.23 0.72 -18.29
N LEU A 64 -4.85 1.16 -17.09
CA LEU A 64 -4.11 2.41 -16.90
C LEU A 64 -2.74 2.36 -17.59
N LEU A 65 -2.01 1.25 -17.47
CA LEU A 65 -0.69 1.09 -18.07
C LEU A 65 -0.74 0.97 -19.61
N GLU A 66 -1.81 0.41 -20.16
CA GLU A 66 -2.01 0.30 -21.61
C GLU A 66 -2.42 1.62 -22.28
N ALA A 67 -2.91 2.59 -21.50
CA ALA A 67 -3.40 3.87 -21.99
C ALA A 67 -2.33 4.99 -22.03
N VAL A 68 -1.09 4.69 -21.65
CA VAL A 68 0.07 5.61 -21.59
C VAL A 68 1.09 5.23 -22.65
#